data_AF-A0A1A7C6Y1-F1
#
_entry.id   AF-A0A1A7C6Y1-F1
#
_cell.length_a   1.000
_cell.length_b   1.000
_cell.length_c   1.000
_cell.angle_alpha   90.00
_cell.angle_beta   90.00
_cell.angle_gamma   90.00
#
_symmetry.space_group_name_H-M   'P 1'
#
loop_
_entity.id
_entity.type
_entity.pdbx_description
1 polymer ?
#
loop_
_entity_poly.entity_id
_entity_poly.type
_entity_poly.pdbx_seq_one_letter_code
_entity_poly.pdbx_strand_id
1 'polypeptide(L)'
;MGAFTEIRNRVRVDQANALRDDAKARQVIKRSRWLLLRNRDNLEDDRAIKLDELLAANAPLSTVYLLKTELKEIWFAPSVREGARRWKRWMRLALESEIAAVIKFTKRLRKYVRGIIASAIYPMNSSILEGVNNRIKVIKRMAYGFRNSAYLFLKIKDAFPGKAR
;
A
#
# COMPACT_ATOMS: atom_id res chain seq x y z
N MET A 1 -2.99 -1.69 0.49
CA MET A 1 -2.48 -1.32 -0.86
C MET A 1 -2.83 0.10 -1.26
N GLY A 2 -4.10 0.55 -1.19
CA GLY A 2 -4.50 1.91 -1.60
C GLY A 2 -3.74 3.06 -0.93
N ALA A 3 -3.49 2.99 0.39
CA ALA A 3 -2.76 4.03 1.11
C ALA A 3 -1.29 4.20 0.64
N PHE A 4 -0.64 3.14 0.17
CA PHE A 4 0.74 3.25 -0.32
C PHE A 4 0.81 3.92 -1.70
N THR A 5 -0.23 3.74 -2.52
CA THR A 5 -0.41 4.44 -3.80
C THR A 5 -0.45 5.96 -3.60
N GLU A 6 -1.10 6.43 -2.53
CA GLU A 6 -1.17 7.86 -2.19
C GLU A 6 0.20 8.42 -1.82
N ILE A 7 0.99 7.69 -1.01
CA ILE A 7 2.36 8.09 -0.63
C ILE A 7 3.24 8.23 -1.86
N ARG A 8 3.24 7.21 -2.73
CA ARG A 8 4.01 7.24 -3.97
C ARG A 8 3.60 8.41 -4.86
N ASN A 9 2.31 8.70 -4.96
CA ASN A 9 1.84 9.86 -5.71
C ASN A 9 2.29 11.17 -5.05
N ARG A 10 2.29 11.25 -3.72
CA ARG A 10 2.77 12.43 -3.00
C ARG A 10 4.25 12.67 -3.27
N VAL A 11 5.09 11.65 -3.13
CA VAL A 11 6.53 11.73 -3.42
C VAL A 11 6.77 12.12 -4.88
N ARG A 12 6.04 11.53 -5.83
CA ARG A 12 6.13 11.91 -7.25
C ARG A 12 5.81 13.39 -7.48
N VAL A 13 4.81 13.94 -6.79
CA VAL A 13 4.46 15.37 -6.88
C VAL A 13 5.56 16.23 -6.26
N ASP A 14 6.09 15.86 -5.10
CA ASP A 14 7.18 16.57 -4.44
C ASP A 14 8.45 16.57 -5.32
N GLN A 15 8.78 15.44 -5.94
CA GLN A 15 9.89 15.31 -6.91
C GLN A 15 9.67 16.13 -8.18
N ALA A 16 8.47 16.13 -8.76
CA ALA A 16 8.15 16.98 -9.90
C ALA A 16 8.26 18.47 -9.54
N ASN A 17 7.94 18.83 -8.29
CA ASN A 17 8.05 20.20 -7.81
C ASN A 17 9.50 20.64 -7.58
N ALA A 18 10.38 19.75 -7.14
CA ALA A 18 11.82 20.02 -7.05
C ALA A 18 12.43 20.33 -8.43
N LEU A 19 11.92 19.72 -9.49
CA LEU A 19 12.36 19.96 -10.87
C LEU A 19 11.62 21.10 -11.57
N ARG A 20 11.11 22.11 -10.84
CA ARG A 20 10.33 23.21 -11.44
C ARG A 20 11.09 23.98 -12.52
N ASP A 21 12.42 24.04 -12.41
CA ASP A 21 13.29 24.79 -13.30
C ASP A 21 13.75 23.96 -14.53
N ASP A 22 13.50 22.64 -14.53
CA ASP A 22 13.71 21.77 -15.68
C ASP A 22 12.37 21.20 -16.18
N ALA A 23 11.82 21.85 -17.20
CA ALA A 23 10.52 21.49 -17.77
C ALA A 23 10.49 20.06 -18.33
N LYS A 24 11.59 19.59 -18.95
CA LYS A 24 11.65 18.26 -19.57
C LYS A 24 11.70 17.18 -18.50
N ALA A 25 12.61 17.29 -17.53
CA ALA A 25 12.72 16.32 -16.43
C ALA A 25 11.43 16.29 -15.58
N ARG A 26 10.83 17.46 -15.30
CA ARG A 26 9.54 17.55 -14.62
C ARG A 26 8.42 16.84 -15.35
N GLN A 27 8.38 16.93 -16.69
CA GLN A 27 7.36 16.26 -17.50
C GLN A 27 7.48 14.73 -17.40
N VAL A 28 8.70 14.19 -17.37
CA VAL A 28 8.96 12.75 -17.19
C VAL A 28 8.39 12.26 -15.85
N ILE A 29 8.70 12.94 -14.75
CA ILE A 29 8.16 12.59 -13.41
C ILE A 29 6.63 12.75 -13.37
N LYS A 30 6.07 13.74 -14.08
CA LYS A 30 4.61 13.91 -14.13
C LYS A 30 3.91 12.75 -14.83
N ARG A 31 4.50 12.23 -15.91
CA ARG A 31 3.92 11.15 -16.75
C ARG A 31 4.17 9.74 -16.19
N SER A 32 5.09 9.57 -15.25
CA SER A 32 5.48 8.24 -14.71
C SER A 32 4.46 7.57 -13.78
N ARG A 33 3.32 8.21 -13.47
CA ARG A 33 2.33 7.68 -12.49
C ARG A 33 1.90 6.24 -12.79
N TRP A 34 1.58 5.94 -14.04
CA TRP A 34 1.08 4.62 -14.46
C TRP A 34 2.18 3.57 -14.49
N LEU A 35 3.41 3.98 -14.81
CA LEU A 35 4.59 3.13 -14.81
C LEU A 35 4.87 2.63 -13.38
N LEU A 36 4.85 3.56 -12.43
CA LEU A 36 5.06 3.30 -11.01
C LEU A 36 3.95 2.46 -10.35
N LEU A 37 2.76 2.36 -10.97
CA LEU A 37 1.61 1.58 -10.48
C LEU A 37 1.75 0.08 -10.74
N ARG A 38 2.40 -0.29 -11.84
CA ARG A 38 2.50 -1.68 -12.31
C ARG A 38 3.51 -2.47 -11.47
N ASN A 39 3.43 -3.80 -11.55
CA ASN A 39 4.49 -4.66 -11.07
C ASN A 39 5.51 -4.82 -12.20
N ARG A 40 6.81 -4.90 -11.87
CA ARG A 40 7.88 -5.03 -12.88
C ARG A 40 7.63 -6.22 -13.81
N ASP A 41 7.23 -7.35 -13.22
CA ASP A 41 6.97 -8.61 -13.93
C ASP A 41 5.78 -8.56 -14.91
N ASN A 42 4.97 -7.48 -14.86
CA ASN A 42 3.79 -7.30 -15.70
C ASN A 42 3.96 -6.12 -16.68
N LEU A 43 5.19 -5.70 -16.94
CA LEU A 43 5.52 -4.65 -17.89
C LEU A 43 6.13 -5.26 -19.15
N GLU A 44 5.76 -4.71 -20.30
CA GLU A 44 6.48 -4.92 -21.56
C GLU A 44 7.92 -4.43 -21.44
N ASP A 45 8.83 -5.02 -22.20
CA ASP A 45 10.29 -4.76 -22.12
C ASP A 45 10.62 -3.27 -22.27
N ASP A 46 9.96 -2.56 -23.20
CA ASP A 46 10.18 -1.13 -23.43
C ASP A 46 9.79 -0.26 -22.22
N ARG A 47 8.78 -0.69 -21.46
CA ARG A 47 8.31 -0.01 -20.26
C ARG A 47 9.15 -0.38 -19.05
N ALA A 48 9.66 -1.61 -18.98
CA ALA A 48 10.59 -2.03 -17.94
C ALA A 48 11.87 -1.18 -17.98
N ILE A 49 12.44 -0.96 -19.17
CA ILE A 49 13.62 -0.10 -19.35
C ILE A 49 13.33 1.34 -18.86
N LYS A 50 12.22 1.94 -19.31
CA LYS A 50 11.82 3.29 -18.86
C LYS A 50 11.60 3.38 -17.35
N LEU A 51 11.14 2.29 -16.71
CA LEU A 51 10.99 2.25 -15.27
C LEU A 51 12.35 2.24 -14.60
N ASP A 52 13.26 1.38 -15.06
CA ASP A 52 14.61 1.26 -14.50
C ASP A 52 15.39 2.58 -14.65
N GLU A 53 15.29 3.26 -15.80
CA GLU A 53 15.84 4.62 -16.01
C GLU A 53 15.28 5.64 -15.03
N LEU A 54 13.94 5.65 -14.85
CA LEU A 54 13.27 6.57 -13.92
C LEU A 54 13.71 6.34 -12.47
N LEU A 55 13.82 5.08 -12.06
CA LEU A 55 14.21 4.72 -10.69
C LEU A 55 15.70 4.99 -10.46
N ALA A 56 16.56 4.79 -11.47
CA ALA A 56 17.97 5.15 -11.41
C ALA A 56 18.17 6.67 -11.28
N ALA A 57 17.37 7.46 -12.00
CA ALA A 57 17.45 8.92 -11.99
C ALA A 57 16.77 9.57 -10.76
N ASN A 58 15.92 8.85 -10.02
CA ASN A 58 15.17 9.42 -8.90
C ASN A 58 15.20 8.52 -7.66
N ALA A 59 16.19 8.75 -6.80
CA ALA A 59 16.38 7.96 -5.58
C ALA A 59 15.13 7.94 -4.67
N PRO A 60 14.42 9.05 -4.38
CA PRO A 60 13.21 9.00 -3.56
C PRO A 60 12.09 8.14 -4.15
N LEU A 61 11.87 8.19 -5.47
CA LEU A 61 10.90 7.31 -6.13
C LEU A 61 11.33 5.85 -6.11
N SER A 62 12.63 5.57 -6.28
CA SER A 62 13.21 4.24 -6.13
C SER A 62 12.99 3.66 -4.73
N THR A 63 13.28 4.43 -3.68
CA THR A 63 13.05 4.03 -2.30
C THR A 63 11.58 3.69 -2.05
N VAL A 64 10.65 4.52 -2.52
CA VAL A 64 9.21 4.24 -2.35
C VAL A 64 8.79 3.01 -3.15
N TYR A 65 9.31 2.84 -4.36
CA TYR A 65 9.03 1.67 -5.19
C TYR A 65 9.49 0.38 -4.50
N LEU A 66 10.70 0.35 -3.94
CA LEU A 66 11.23 -0.77 -3.18
C LEU A 66 10.41 -1.06 -1.92
N LEU A 67 10.12 -0.03 -1.13
CA LEU A 67 9.33 -0.16 0.10
C LEU A 67 7.91 -0.71 -0.17
N LYS A 68 7.32 -0.41 -1.33
CA LYS A 68 6.04 -1.01 -1.76
C LYS A 68 6.18 -2.52 -1.93
N THR A 69 7.22 -2.95 -2.62
CA THR A 69 7.47 -4.36 -2.94
C THR A 69 7.75 -5.16 -1.67
N GLU A 70 8.64 -4.68 -0.81
CA GLU A 70 8.91 -5.29 0.51
C GLU A 70 7.65 -5.39 1.39
N LEU A 71 6.76 -4.39 1.33
CA LEU A 71 5.50 -4.45 2.07
C LEU A 71 4.57 -5.57 1.57
N LYS A 72 4.61 -5.88 0.27
CA LYS A 72 3.90 -7.04 -0.31
C LYS A 72 4.51 -8.34 0.23
N GLU A 73 5.82 -8.43 0.35
CA GLU A 73 6.50 -9.61 0.90
C GLU A 73 6.22 -9.85 2.39
N ILE A 74 5.96 -8.79 3.17
CA ILE A 74 5.49 -8.93 4.55
C ILE A 74 4.10 -9.56 4.58
N TRP A 75 3.20 -9.15 3.67
CA TRP A 75 1.83 -9.67 3.62
C TRP A 75 1.76 -11.16 3.27
N PHE A 76 2.67 -11.63 2.42
CA PHE A 76 2.76 -13.03 2.01
C PHE A 76 3.88 -13.79 2.73
N ALA A 77 4.26 -13.35 3.93
CA ALA A 77 5.28 -14.03 4.70
C ALA A 77 4.83 -15.46 5.08
N PRO A 78 5.73 -16.47 5.04
CA PRO A 78 5.40 -17.87 5.31
C PRO A 78 5.07 -18.16 6.78
N SER A 79 5.43 -17.27 7.71
CA SER A 79 5.12 -17.42 9.12
C SER A 79 5.04 -16.06 9.82
N VAL A 80 4.40 -16.02 10.98
CA VAL A 80 4.35 -14.82 11.85
C VAL A 80 5.76 -14.36 12.23
N ARG A 81 6.66 -15.30 12.51
CA ARG A 81 8.06 -15.00 12.85
C ARG A 81 8.78 -14.32 11.69
N GLU A 82 8.59 -14.83 10.47
CA GLU A 82 9.16 -14.24 9.26
C GLU A 82 8.58 -12.85 9.00
N GLY A 83 7.24 -12.72 9.06
CA GLY A 83 6.55 -11.44 8.88
C GLY A 83 7.01 -10.39 9.89
N ALA A 84 7.23 -10.76 11.15
CA ALA A 84 7.77 -9.87 12.18
C ALA A 84 9.21 -9.42 11.88
N ARG A 85 10.05 -10.32 11.37
CA ARG A 85 11.43 -9.98 10.98
C ARG A 85 11.45 -9.01 9.79
N ARG A 86 10.69 -9.32 8.74
CA ARG A 86 10.55 -8.46 7.55
C ARG A 86 9.97 -7.11 7.93
N TRP A 87 8.95 -7.07 8.79
CA TRP A 87 8.40 -5.81 9.31
C TRP A 87 9.43 -4.95 10.02
N LYS A 88 10.24 -5.53 10.92
CA LYS A 88 11.28 -4.77 11.63
C LYS A 88 12.28 -4.15 10.65
N ARG A 89 12.73 -4.93 9.67
CA ARG A 89 13.64 -4.46 8.61
C ARG A 89 13.02 -3.33 7.80
N TRP A 90 11.80 -3.55 7.32
CA TRP A 90 11.05 -2.58 6.53
C TRP A 90 10.81 -1.28 7.29
N MET A 91 10.41 -1.35 8.56
CA MET A 91 10.18 -0.19 9.40
C MET A 91 11.46 0.64 9.57
N ARG A 92 12.61 -0.01 9.76
CA ARG A 92 13.90 0.65 9.83
C ARG A 92 14.21 1.40 8.52
N LEU A 93 14.17 0.72 7.39
CA LEU A 93 14.39 1.32 6.06
C LEU A 93 13.43 2.48 5.79
N ALA A 94 12.15 2.34 6.15
CA ALA A 94 11.15 3.36 5.94
C ALA A 94 11.38 4.60 6.82
N LEU A 95 11.92 4.44 8.03
CA LEU A 95 12.27 5.56 8.91
C LEU A 95 13.58 6.24 8.49
N GLU A 96 14.57 5.46 8.05
CA GLU A 96 15.86 5.93 7.53
C GLU A 96 15.75 6.57 6.14
N SER A 97 14.63 6.38 5.43
CA SER A 97 14.43 6.96 4.09
C SER A 97 14.39 8.49 4.03
N GLU A 98 14.23 9.17 5.17
CA GLU A 98 14.03 10.63 5.29
C GLU A 98 12.83 11.20 4.50
N ILE A 99 12.02 10.35 3.88
CA ILE A 99 10.83 10.78 3.14
C ILE A 99 9.68 10.97 4.13
N ALA A 100 9.33 12.22 4.42
CA ALA A 100 8.30 12.59 5.40
C ALA A 100 6.95 11.85 5.19
N ALA A 101 6.53 11.67 3.94
CA ALA A 101 5.31 10.95 3.61
C ALA A 101 5.36 9.45 4.01
N VAL A 102 6.51 8.81 3.79
CA VAL A 102 6.77 7.41 4.17
C VAL A 102 6.83 7.29 5.69
N ILE A 103 7.59 8.15 6.37
CA ILE A 103 7.72 8.15 7.84
C ILE A 103 6.35 8.29 8.50
N LYS A 104 5.52 9.24 8.03
CA LYS A 104 4.16 9.46 8.55
C LYS A 104 3.28 8.23 8.36
N PHE A 105 3.38 7.57 7.21
CA PHE A 105 2.66 6.33 6.96
C PHE A 105 3.13 5.19 7.86
N THR A 106 4.44 5.00 8.01
CA THR A 106 5.04 3.96 8.87
C THR A 106 4.55 4.10 10.31
N LYS A 107 4.52 5.32 10.87
CA LYS A 107 3.99 5.60 12.21
C LYS A 107 2.52 5.20 12.35
N ARG A 108 1.70 5.41 11.32
CA ARG A 108 0.28 4.99 11.31
C ARG A 108 0.15 3.47 11.17
N LEU A 109 0.90 2.88 10.25
CA LEU A 109 0.84 1.46 9.91
C LEU A 109 1.27 0.57 11.08
N ARG A 110 2.22 1.03 11.91
CA ARG A 110 2.70 0.33 13.11
C ARG A 110 1.57 -0.14 14.05
N LYS A 111 0.46 0.60 14.13
CA LYS A 111 -0.70 0.23 14.97
C LYS A 111 -1.41 -1.05 14.49
N TYR A 112 -1.31 -1.35 13.20
CA TYR A 112 -2.01 -2.47 12.55
C TYR A 112 -1.11 -3.68 12.28
N VAL A 113 0.18 -3.60 12.66
CA VAL A 113 1.18 -4.63 12.30
C VAL A 113 0.80 -6.03 12.77
N ARG A 114 0.17 -6.15 13.95
CA ARG A 114 -0.29 -7.45 14.48
C ARG A 114 -1.26 -8.13 13.51
N GLY A 115 -2.21 -7.38 12.96
CA GLY A 115 -3.16 -7.90 11.97
C GLY A 115 -2.51 -8.18 10.61
N ILE A 116 -1.52 -7.38 10.22
CA ILE A 116 -0.77 -7.59 8.97
C ILE A 116 0.02 -8.89 9.05
N ILE A 117 0.77 -9.13 10.13
CA ILE A 117 1.58 -10.35 10.25
C ILE A 117 0.70 -11.60 10.45
N ALA A 118 -0.49 -11.45 11.02
CA ALA A 118 -1.46 -12.53 11.14
C ALA A 118 -1.96 -13.07 9.78
N SER A 119 -1.76 -12.35 8.68
CA SER A 119 -2.05 -12.86 7.33
C SER A 119 -1.23 -14.11 6.98
N ALA A 120 -0.09 -14.33 7.65
CA ALA A 120 0.70 -15.55 7.49
C ALA A 120 -0.02 -16.80 8.01
N ILE A 121 -0.90 -16.66 9.01
CA ILE A 121 -1.73 -17.76 9.55
C ILE A 121 -3.01 -17.88 8.74
N TYR A 122 -3.56 -16.73 8.32
CA TYR A 122 -4.80 -16.65 7.55
C TYR A 122 -4.52 -15.95 6.22
N PRO A 123 -4.04 -16.69 5.20
CA PRO A 123 -3.75 -16.11 3.90
C PRO A 123 -5.02 -15.48 3.31
N MET A 124 -5.05 -14.15 3.28
CA MET A 124 -6.12 -13.39 2.66
C MET A 124 -5.59 -12.78 1.36
N ASN A 125 -6.19 -13.19 0.24
CA ASN A 125 -5.97 -12.52 -1.03
C ASN A 125 -6.76 -11.19 -1.08
N SER A 126 -6.37 -10.30 -1.99
CA SER A 126 -7.04 -9.00 -2.12
C SER A 126 -8.49 -9.13 -2.59
N SER A 127 -8.84 -10.16 -3.34
CA SER A 127 -10.20 -10.39 -3.84
C SER A 127 -11.18 -10.73 -2.72
N ILE A 128 -10.80 -11.55 -1.75
CA ILE A 128 -11.60 -11.83 -0.55
C ILE A 128 -11.79 -10.53 0.26
N LEU A 129 -10.71 -9.76 0.45
CA LEU A 129 -10.79 -8.49 1.18
C LEU A 129 -11.68 -7.47 0.47
N GLU A 130 -11.61 -7.39 -0.86
CA GLU A 130 -12.48 -6.54 -1.69
C GLU A 130 -13.95 -6.99 -1.62
N GLY A 131 -14.21 -8.31 -1.66
CA GLY A 131 -15.55 -8.87 -1.47
C GLY A 131 -16.14 -8.49 -0.12
N VAL A 132 -15.38 -8.66 0.96
CA VAL A 132 -15.77 -8.23 2.32
C VAL A 132 -16.03 -6.73 2.36
N ASN A 133 -15.13 -5.91 1.82
CA ASN A 133 -15.30 -4.45 1.77
C ASN A 133 -16.54 -4.03 0.99
N ASN A 134 -16.82 -4.67 -0.15
CA ASN A 134 -18.01 -4.40 -0.96
C ASN A 134 -19.29 -4.78 -0.21
N ARG A 135 -19.30 -5.92 0.48
CA ARG A 135 -20.42 -6.33 1.31
C ARG A 135 -20.65 -5.37 2.48
N ILE A 136 -19.60 -4.92 3.17
CA ILE A 136 -19.69 -3.88 4.20
C ILE A 136 -20.25 -2.57 3.62
N LYS A 137 -19.81 -2.15 2.43
CA LYS A 137 -20.35 -0.96 1.75
C LYS A 137 -21.83 -1.11 1.41
N VAL A 138 -22.29 -2.29 1.00
CA VAL A 138 -23.72 -2.58 0.79
C VAL A 138 -24.49 -2.47 2.09
N ILE A 139 -24.02 -3.11 3.17
CA ILE A 139 -24.64 -3.02 4.50
C ILE A 139 -24.72 -1.57 4.96
N LYS A 140 -23.64 -0.80 4.78
CA LYS A 140 -23.61 0.64 5.10
C LYS A 140 -24.64 1.43 4.28
N ARG A 141 -24.83 1.14 2.99
CA ARG A 141 -25.86 1.77 2.15
C ARG A 141 -27.28 1.37 2.55
N MET A 142 -27.49 0.12 2.95
CA MET A 142 -28.79 -0.32 3.48
C MET A 142 -29.09 0.27 4.87
N ALA A 143 -28.03 0.61 5.62
CA ALA A 143 -28.10 1.15 6.97
C ALA A 143 -28.37 2.66 7.05
N TYR A 144 -28.69 3.34 5.94
CA TYR A 144 -29.15 4.74 6.01
C TYR A 144 -30.39 4.81 6.91
N GLY A 145 -30.30 5.60 7.99
CA GLY A 145 -31.34 5.70 9.02
C GLY A 145 -31.05 4.97 10.33
N PHE A 146 -29.95 4.20 10.42
CA PHE A 146 -29.53 3.63 11.70
C PHE A 146 -29.09 4.75 12.65
N ARG A 147 -29.79 4.88 13.78
CA ARG A 147 -29.47 5.86 14.84
C ARG A 147 -28.21 5.50 15.63
N ASN A 148 -27.75 4.24 15.55
CA ASN A 148 -26.65 3.71 16.36
C ASN A 148 -25.63 2.94 15.51
N SER A 149 -24.36 3.33 15.59
CA SER A 149 -23.23 2.65 14.94
C SER A 149 -23.02 1.23 15.48
N ALA A 150 -23.36 0.94 16.74
CA ALA A 150 -23.28 -0.40 17.30
C ALA A 150 -24.17 -1.41 16.57
N TYR A 151 -25.37 -0.97 16.14
CA TYR A 151 -26.27 -1.82 15.37
C TYR A 151 -25.74 -2.11 13.95
N LEU A 152 -25.08 -1.12 13.32
CA LEU A 152 -24.34 -1.34 12.08
C LEU A 152 -23.23 -2.38 12.26
N PHE A 153 -22.44 -2.29 13.34
CA PHE A 153 -21.40 -3.28 13.63
C PHE A 153 -21.97 -4.67 13.90
N LEU A 154 -23.12 -4.76 14.56
CA LEU A 154 -23.82 -6.04 14.78
C LEU A 154 -24.24 -6.67 13.45
N LYS A 155 -24.84 -5.89 12.54
CA LYS A 155 -25.20 -6.36 11.18
C LYS A 155 -23.98 -6.76 10.35
N ILE A 156 -22.85 -6.08 10.53
CA ILE A 156 -21.59 -6.48 9.89
C ILE A 156 -21.11 -7.82 10.46
N LYS A 157 -21.11 -8.02 11.79
CA LYS A 157 -20.71 -9.30 12.41
C LYS A 157 -21.59 -10.46 11.96
N ASP A 158 -22.91 -10.25 11.93
CA ASP A 158 -23.89 -11.21 11.44
C ASP A 158 -23.63 -11.63 9.98
N ALA A 159 -23.24 -10.68 9.13
CA ALA A 159 -22.89 -10.96 7.74
C ALA A 159 -21.56 -11.73 7.56
N PHE A 160 -20.73 -11.82 8.60
CA PHE A 160 -19.45 -12.53 8.61
C PHE A 160 -19.29 -13.36 9.90
N PRO A 161 -20.07 -14.43 10.09
CA PRO A 161 -20.12 -15.18 11.35
C PRO A 161 -18.81 -15.90 11.71
N GLY A 162 -17.77 -15.81 10.88
CA GLY A 162 -16.60 -16.67 10.95
C GLY A 162 -16.97 -18.11 10.58
N LYS A 163 -15.99 -18.92 10.15
CA LYS A 163 -16.23 -20.36 10.16
C LYS A 163 -16.28 -20.78 11.63
N ALA A 164 -17.44 -21.22 12.12
CA ALA A 164 -17.52 -22.01 13.33
C ALA A 164 -16.61 -23.21 13.11
N ARG A 165 -15.60 -23.34 13.96
CA ARG A 165 -14.69 -24.48 13.95
C ARG A 165 -15.39 -25.68 14.56
#